data_AF-A0A2D6WFK2-F1
#
_entry.id   AF-A0A2D6WFK2-F1
#
_cell.length_a   1.000
_cell.length_b   1.000
_cell.length_c   1.000
_cell.angle_alpha   90.00
_cell.angle_beta   90.00
_cell.angle_gamma   90.00
#
_symmetry.space_group_name_H-M   'P 1'
#
loop_
_entity.id
_entity.type
_entity.pdbx_description
1 polymer ?
#
loop_
_entity_poly.entity_id
_entity_poly.type
_entity_poly.pdbx_seq_one_letter_code
_entity_poly.pdbx_strand_id
1 'polypeptide(L)'
;MRVSVQLDDFDIGQELDLFRNGKSNTGAIVSFQGIVRNNSENSLLNMDIEQYPGMTQKAISKYVATAVERWSLNDALVIHRHGKL
;
A
#
# COMPACT_ATOMS: atom_id res chain seq x y z
N MET A 1 -11.57 -5.16 0.75
CA MET A 1 -10.16 -5.14 1.19
C MET A 1 -9.28 -5.66 0.07
N ARG A 2 -8.29 -4.88 -0.37
CA ARG A 2 -7.32 -5.30 -1.41
C ARG A 2 -5.91 -5.15 -0.88
N VAL A 3 -5.10 -6.19 -1.08
CA VAL A 3 -3.66 -6.16 -0.80
C VAL A 3 -2.92 -6.58 -2.07
N SER A 4 -2.01 -5.73 -2.53
CA SER A 4 -1.15 -6.00 -3.69
C SER A 4 0.31 -5.88 -3.29
N VAL A 5 1.10 -6.90 -3.58
CA VAL A 5 2.58 -6.84 -3.50
C VAL A 5 3.06 -7.02 -4.94
N GLN A 6 3.61 -5.96 -5.54
CA GLN A 6 3.84 -5.88 -6.98
C GLN A 6 5.17 -5.21 -7.34
N LEU A 7 5.66 -5.42 -8.56
CA LEU A 7 6.84 -4.74 -9.09
C LEU A 7 6.47 -3.36 -9.66
N ASP A 8 5.41 -3.34 -10.46
CA ASP A 8 5.02 -2.20 -11.26
C ASP A 8 4.57 -1.02 -10.41
N ASP A 9 4.84 0.17 -10.93
CA ASP A 9 4.37 1.41 -10.32
C ASP A 9 2.86 1.56 -10.43
N PHE A 10 2.31 2.49 -9.63
CA PHE A 10 0.88 2.75 -9.63
C PHE A 10 0.58 4.24 -9.44
N ASP A 11 -0.55 4.66 -9.99
CA ASP A 11 -1.07 6.00 -9.81
C ASP A 11 -1.93 6.03 -8.54
N ILE A 12 -1.45 6.76 -7.52
CA ILE A 12 -2.17 6.85 -6.24
C ILE A 12 -3.52 7.57 -6.38
N GLY A 13 -3.65 8.55 -7.30
CA GLY A 13 -4.91 9.24 -7.54
C GLY A 13 -5.96 8.29 -8.12
N GLN A 14 -5.59 7.51 -9.13
CA GLN A 14 -6.46 6.50 -9.73
C GLN A 14 -6.86 5.43 -8.72
N GLU A 15 -5.92 4.95 -7.90
CA GLU A 15 -6.21 3.96 -6.86
C GLU A 15 -7.16 4.52 -5.77
N LEU A 16 -7.03 5.79 -5.39
CA LEU A 16 -7.94 6.44 -4.45
C LEU A 16 -9.34 6.66 -5.04
N ASP A 17 -9.44 7.04 -6.32
CA ASP A 17 -10.72 7.17 -7.02
C ASP A 17 -11.44 5.82 -7.12
N LEU A 18 -10.72 4.76 -7.50
CA LEU A 18 -11.25 3.40 -7.50
C LEU A 18 -11.64 2.93 -6.10
N PHE A 19 -10.84 3.24 -5.08
CA PHE A 19 -11.14 2.87 -3.70
C PHE A 19 -12.36 3.60 -3.14
N ARG A 20 -12.60 4.85 -3.56
CA ARG A 20 -13.78 5.64 -3.20
C ARG A 20 -15.05 5.15 -3.89
N ASN A 21 -14.94 4.65 -5.12
CA ASN A 21 -16.09 4.27 -5.92
C ASN A 21 -16.98 3.24 -5.22
N GLY A 22 -18.29 3.51 -5.20
CA GLY A 22 -19.30 2.62 -4.61
C GLY A 22 -19.44 2.70 -3.09
N LYS A 23 -18.69 3.56 -2.38
CA LYS A 23 -18.77 3.71 -0.92
C LYS A 23 -19.68 4.87 -0.49
N SER A 24 -21.00 4.62 -0.51
CA SER A 24 -22.02 5.62 -0.15
C SER A 24 -22.10 5.93 1.36
N ASN A 25 -21.52 5.10 2.23
CA ASN A 25 -21.54 5.27 3.69
C ASN A 25 -20.14 5.42 4.29
N THR A 26 -19.24 6.11 3.60
CA THR A 26 -17.87 6.37 4.06
C THR A 26 -17.58 7.87 4.03
N GLY A 27 -17.46 8.49 5.20
CA GLY A 27 -17.29 9.94 5.35
C GLY A 27 -15.85 10.44 5.28
N ALA A 28 -14.85 9.55 5.26
CA ALA A 28 -13.45 9.92 5.19
C ALA A 28 -12.61 8.82 4.51
N ILE A 29 -11.59 9.24 3.78
CA ILE A 29 -10.51 8.39 3.27
C ILE A 29 -9.21 8.98 3.80
N VAL A 30 -8.35 8.12 4.37
CA VAL A 30 -7.02 8.49 4.84
C VAL A 30 -6.01 7.66 4.06
N SER A 31 -5.02 8.32 3.49
CA SER A 31 -3.97 7.67 2.69
C SER A 31 -2.59 8.03 3.22
N PHE A 32 -1.67 7.07 3.11
CA PHE A 32 -0.25 7.27 3.37
C PHE A 32 0.54 6.75 2.17
N GLN A 33 1.54 7.52 1.73
CA GLN A 33 2.44 7.14 0.63
C GLN A 33 3.88 7.18 1.13
N GLY A 34 4.56 6.03 1.04
CA GLY A 34 5.99 5.95 1.24
C GLY A 34 6.72 6.25 -0.09
N ILE A 35 7.69 7.15 -0.04
CA ILE A 35 8.55 7.49 -1.18
C ILE A 35 10.00 7.22 -0.76
N VAL A 36 10.79 6.60 -1.64
CA VAL A 36 12.22 6.37 -1.39
C VAL A 36 12.89 7.73 -1.21
N ARG A 37 13.48 7.94 -0.03
CA ARG A 37 14.24 9.16 0.26
C ARG A 37 15.68 8.97 -0.21
N ASN A 38 16.30 10.04 -0.66
CA ASN A 38 17.72 10.05 -0.94
C ASN A 38 18.54 9.91 0.37
N ASN A 39 19.81 9.53 0.24
CA ASN A 39 20.75 9.52 1.36
C ASN A 39 21.27 10.95 1.66
N SER A 40 22.02 11.12 2.74
CA SER A 40 22.54 12.44 3.16
C SER A 40 23.47 13.09 2.13
N GLU A 41 24.09 12.30 1.27
CA GLU A 41 25.03 12.74 0.24
C GLU A 41 24.36 12.97 -1.12
N ASN A 42 23.03 12.78 -1.22
CA ASN A 42 22.26 12.79 -2.46
C ASN A 42 22.78 11.86 -3.56
N SER A 43 23.42 10.75 -3.19
CA SER A 43 24.08 9.81 -4.11
C SER A 43 23.32 8.48 -4.30
N LEU A 44 22.15 8.32 -3.68
CA LEU A 44 21.36 7.09 -3.79
C LEU A 44 20.85 6.91 -5.22
N LEU A 45 21.24 5.80 -5.86
CA LEU A 45 20.81 5.47 -7.22
C LEU A 45 19.49 4.71 -7.25
N ASN A 46 19.25 3.85 -6.27
CA ASN A 46 18.05 3.04 -6.12
C ASN A 46 18.03 2.34 -4.76
N MET A 47 16.85 1.86 -4.37
CA MET A 47 16.63 0.94 -3.26
C MET A 47 16.09 -0.38 -3.81
N ASP A 48 16.83 -1.47 -3.61
CA ASP A 48 16.37 -2.81 -3.95
C ASP A 48 15.60 -3.41 -2.77
N ILE A 49 14.33 -3.74 -2.99
CA ILE A 49 13.45 -4.39 -2.01
C ILE A 49 13.10 -5.79 -2.49
N GLU A 50 13.50 -6.80 -1.73
CA GLU A 50 13.12 -8.19 -1.98
C GLU A 50 11.96 -8.63 -1.10
N GLN A 51 11.22 -9.64 -1.57
CA GLN A 51 10.11 -10.22 -0.83
C GLN A 51 10.06 -11.72 -1.06
N TYR A 52 9.56 -12.45 -0.07
CA TYR A 52 9.28 -13.88 -0.23
C TYR A 52 7.88 -14.06 -0.81
N PRO A 53 7.76 -14.59 -2.06
CA PRO A 53 6.49 -14.65 -2.76
C PRO A 53 5.37 -15.29 -1.94
N GLY A 54 4.27 -14.56 -1.80
CA GLY A 54 3.10 -14.98 -1.04
C GLY A 54 3.21 -14.83 0.47
N MET A 55 4.40 -14.85 1.09
CA MET A 55 4.53 -14.63 2.54
C MET A 55 4.28 -13.17 2.91
N THR A 56 4.90 -12.23 2.19
CA THR A 56 4.72 -10.79 2.43
C THR A 56 3.25 -10.39 2.27
N GLN A 57 2.59 -10.84 1.21
CA GLN A 57 1.17 -10.56 0.99
C GLN A 57 0.29 -11.17 2.09
N LYS A 58 0.56 -12.40 2.55
CA LYS A 58 -0.17 -13.02 3.67
C LYS A 58 -0.01 -12.23 4.97
N ALA A 59 1.21 -11.78 5.27
CA ALA A 59 1.49 -10.99 6.46
C ALA A 59 0.75 -9.63 6.43
N ILE A 60 0.83 -8.90 5.32
CA ILE A 60 0.11 -7.62 5.14
C ILE A 60 -1.40 -7.84 5.26
N SER A 61 -1.96 -8.85 4.58
CA SER A 61 -3.39 -9.17 4.67
C SER A 61 -3.84 -9.46 6.10
N LYS A 62 -3.02 -10.15 6.91
CA LYS A 62 -3.31 -10.39 8.33
C LYS A 62 -3.43 -9.08 9.10
N TYR A 63 -2.48 -8.16 8.93
CA TYR A 63 -2.52 -6.86 9.61
C TYR A 63 -3.67 -5.98 9.14
N VAL A 64 -3.99 -6.00 7.84
CA VAL A 64 -5.17 -5.32 7.29
C VAL A 64 -6.45 -5.84 7.91
N ALA A 65 -6.62 -7.17 8.01
CA ALA A 65 -7.78 -7.77 8.65
C ALA A 65 -7.89 -7.34 10.14
N THR A 66 -6.78 -7.40 10.88
CA THR A 66 -6.73 -6.92 12.27
C THR A 66 -7.09 -5.44 12.40
N ALA A 67 -6.64 -4.60 11.47
CA ALA A 67 -6.96 -3.17 11.47
C ALA A 67 -8.46 -2.92 11.23
N VAL A 68 -9.00 -3.56 10.19
CA VAL A 68 -10.42 -3.44 9.82
C VAL A 68 -11.31 -3.89 10.97
N GLU A 69 -10.99 -5.02 11.62
CA GLU A 69 -11.71 -5.51 12.78
C GLU A 69 -11.59 -4.55 13.97
N ARG A 70 -10.37 -4.14 14.33
CA ARG A 70 -10.10 -3.31 15.51
C ARG A 70 -10.76 -1.93 15.46
N TRP A 71 -10.81 -1.31 14.28
CA TRP A 71 -11.31 0.06 14.12
C TRP A 71 -12.64 0.13 13.37
N SER A 72 -13.25 -1.01 13.05
CA SER A 72 -14.50 -1.09 12.28
C SER A 72 -14.44 -0.29 10.97
N LEU A 73 -13.31 -0.40 10.26
CA LEU A 73 -13.12 0.30 8.99
C LEU A 73 -14.04 -0.29 7.91
N ASN A 74 -14.65 0.55 7.09
CA ASN A 74 -15.48 0.07 5.98
C ASN A 74 -14.68 -0.74 4.95
N ASP A 75 -13.41 -0.36 4.74
CA ASP A 75 -12.51 -1.04 3.81
C ASP A 75 -11.06 -0.63 4.02
N ALA A 76 -10.12 -1.33 3.36
CA ALA A 76 -8.70 -1.02 3.35
C ALA A 76 -8.05 -1.43 2.01
N LEU A 77 -7.09 -0.62 1.57
CA LEU A 77 -6.23 -0.87 0.41
C LEU A 77 -4.77 -0.76 0.85
N VAL A 78 -3.97 -1.78 0.54
CA VAL A 78 -2.51 -1.72 0.70
C VAL A 78 -1.85 -2.17 -0.60
N ILE A 79 -1.00 -1.31 -1.16
CA ILE A 79 -0.15 -1.62 -2.30
C ILE A 79 1.29 -1.41 -1.85
N HIS A 80 2.11 -2.46 -1.96
CA HIS A 80 3.52 -2.42 -1.61
C HIS A 80 4.36 -2.83 -2.81
N ARG A 81 5.27 -1.94 -3.23
CA ARG A 81 6.18 -2.21 -4.32
C ARG A 81 7.43 -2.95 -3.83
N HIS A 82 7.95 -3.82 -4.68
CA HIS A 82 9.25 -4.46 -4.51
C HIS A 82 10.06 -4.38 -5.81
N GLY A 83 11.29 -4.87 -5.79
CA GLY A 83 12.25 -4.71 -6.88
C GLY A 83 13.08 -3.43 -6.71
N LYS A 84 13.60 -2.93 -7.83
CA LYS A 84 14.48 -1.76 -7.89
C LYS A 84 13.66 -0.48 -7.95
N LEU A 85 13.73 0.33 -6.89
CA LEU A 85 12.98 1.58 -6.72
C LEU A 85 13.88 2.81 -6.78
#